data_AF-A0A7C3RX15-F1
#
_entry.id   AF-A0A7C3RX15-F1
#
_cell.length_a   1.000
_cell.length_b   1.000
_cell.length_c   1.000
_cell.angle_alpha   90.00
_cell.angle_beta   90.00
_cell.angle_gamma   90.00
#
_symmetry.space_group_name_H-M   'P 1'
#
loop_
_entity.id
_entity.type
_entity.pdbx_description
1 polymer ?
#
loop_
_entity_poly.entity_id
_entity_poly.type
_entity_poly.pdbx_seq_one_letter_code
_entity_poly.pdbx_strand_id
1 'polypeptide(L)'
;MRMPANTVTQMHQARNGVITDQMRHVAHAEHLDPELIRSEVASGRMIIPANVHHAHLKPIGIGAAARCKVNANIGSSSAASDLQQELRKLRVAIEHGADTVMDLSTGGDINAIRIAIIEESSVPIGTVPIYQAVAEVGSVEELSAQDLLDIVELQAKQGVDYMTVHAGVLKDVLPLTRQRVTGIVSRGGSILAHWMLVRGQENPLYTHFDDLLEICARHDVSLSLGD
;
A
#
# COMPACT_ATOMS: atom_id res chain seq x y z
N MET A 1 20.44 3.45 -10.07
CA MET A 1 19.31 2.61 -10.50
C MET A 1 18.74 3.21 -11.78
N ARG A 2 18.63 2.45 -12.89
CA ARG A 2 17.99 2.96 -14.11
C ARG A 2 16.48 2.94 -13.89
N MET A 3 15.84 4.09 -14.08
CA MET A 3 14.39 4.22 -14.02
C MET A 3 13.75 3.38 -15.14
N PRO A 4 12.67 2.62 -14.88
CA PRO A 4 11.95 1.89 -15.92
C PRO A 4 11.44 2.85 -17.02
N ALA A 5 11.47 2.40 -18.27
CA ALA A 5 11.06 3.22 -19.43
C ALA A 5 9.60 3.72 -19.37
N ASN A 6 8.75 3.07 -18.56
CA ASN A 6 7.33 3.38 -18.39
C ASN A 6 7.00 3.95 -17.00
N THR A 7 7.93 4.69 -16.37
CA THR A 7 7.66 5.25 -15.03
C THR A 7 6.66 6.40 -15.12
N VAL A 8 5.50 6.23 -14.48
CA VAL A 8 4.39 7.19 -14.52
C VAL A 8 4.21 8.00 -13.24
N THR A 9 5.07 7.78 -12.24
CA THR A 9 4.82 8.21 -10.86
C THR A 9 4.78 9.72 -10.66
N GLN A 10 4.01 10.19 -9.67
CA GLN A 10 4.01 11.61 -9.28
C GLN A 10 5.41 12.11 -8.92
N MET A 11 6.24 11.28 -8.26
CA MET A 11 7.62 11.65 -7.93
C MET A 11 8.49 11.82 -9.19
N HIS A 12 8.31 10.97 -10.20
CA HIS A 12 9.03 11.11 -11.46
C HIS A 12 8.65 12.41 -12.17
N GLN A 13 7.35 12.67 -12.30
CA GLN A 13 6.83 13.90 -12.93
C GLN A 13 7.33 15.14 -12.18
N ALA A 14 7.25 15.14 -10.85
CA ALA A 14 7.71 16.24 -10.02
C ALA A 14 9.20 16.54 -10.23
N ARG A 15 10.06 15.52 -10.27
CA ARG A 15 11.52 15.67 -10.49
C ARG A 15 11.87 16.18 -11.89
N ASN A 16 10.99 15.94 -12.87
CA ASN A 16 11.11 16.51 -14.21
C ASN A 16 10.53 17.94 -14.32
N GLY A 17 10.11 18.55 -13.20
CA GLY A 17 9.56 19.91 -13.18
C GLY A 17 8.10 19.99 -13.64
N VAL A 18 7.41 18.86 -13.78
CA VAL A 18 6.01 18.82 -14.20
C VAL A 18 5.09 18.96 -13.00
N ILE A 19 4.14 19.90 -13.08
CA ILE A 19 3.02 20.03 -12.15
C ILE A 19 1.82 19.30 -12.77
N THR A 20 1.51 18.11 -12.24
CA THR A 20 0.41 17.25 -12.71
C THR A 20 -0.95 17.77 -12.24
N ASP A 21 -2.04 17.24 -12.81
CA ASP A 21 -3.40 17.55 -12.36
C ASP A 21 -3.64 17.09 -10.92
N GLN A 22 -3.05 15.97 -10.51
CA GLN A 22 -3.08 15.49 -9.13
C GLN A 22 -2.42 16.52 -8.18
N MET A 23 -1.27 17.07 -8.53
CA MET A 23 -0.61 18.11 -7.72
C MET A 23 -1.45 19.38 -7.64
N ARG A 24 -2.09 19.80 -8.75
CA ARG A 24 -3.01 20.96 -8.75
C ARG A 24 -4.22 20.72 -7.87
N HIS A 25 -4.79 19.52 -7.90
CA HIS A 25 -5.91 19.14 -7.06
C HIS A 25 -5.55 19.22 -5.58
N VAL A 26 -4.41 18.63 -5.20
CA VAL A 26 -3.91 18.68 -3.82
C VAL A 26 -3.63 20.11 -3.37
N ALA A 27 -2.97 20.91 -4.22
CA ALA A 27 -2.70 22.32 -3.94
C ALA A 27 -3.98 23.11 -3.68
N HIS A 28 -5.01 22.91 -4.51
CA HIS A 28 -6.31 23.54 -4.33
C HIS A 28 -6.99 23.09 -3.02
N ALA A 29 -7.01 21.78 -2.75
CA ALA A 29 -7.67 21.22 -1.56
C ALA A 29 -6.99 21.63 -0.23
N GLU A 30 -5.68 21.86 -0.25
CA GLU A 30 -4.91 22.29 0.92
C GLU A 30 -4.70 23.82 0.99
N HIS A 31 -5.16 24.57 -0.01
CA HIS A 31 -4.90 26.02 -0.16
C HIS A 31 -3.39 26.36 -0.18
N LEU A 32 -2.61 25.57 -0.91
CA LEU A 32 -1.16 25.71 -1.07
C LEU A 32 -0.79 26.05 -2.51
N ASP A 33 0.45 26.52 -2.71
CA ASP A 33 1.00 26.73 -4.05
C ASP A 33 1.26 25.38 -4.75
N PRO A 34 0.79 25.16 -6.00
CA PRO A 34 1.13 23.96 -6.76
C PRO A 34 2.64 23.68 -6.90
N GLU A 35 3.46 24.73 -6.94
CA GLU A 35 4.92 24.57 -6.99
C GLU A 35 5.48 24.07 -5.65
N LEU A 36 4.89 24.47 -4.52
CA LEU A 36 5.23 23.90 -3.21
C LEU A 36 4.93 22.39 -3.21
N ILE A 37 3.73 21.98 -3.66
CA ILE A 37 3.36 20.56 -3.75
C ILE A 37 4.36 19.79 -4.63
N ARG A 38 4.65 20.28 -5.83
CA ARG A 38 5.62 19.66 -6.73
C ARG A 38 7.00 19.53 -6.07
N SER A 39 7.47 20.57 -5.38
CA SER A 39 8.79 20.55 -4.72
C SER A 39 8.86 19.55 -3.55
N GLU A 40 7.81 19.44 -2.74
CA GLU A 40 7.71 18.47 -1.65
C GLU A 40 7.68 17.03 -2.19
N VAL A 41 6.93 16.79 -3.27
CA VAL A 41 6.88 15.48 -3.94
C VAL A 41 8.22 15.12 -4.57
N ALA A 42 8.88 16.06 -5.27
CA ALA A 42 10.18 15.82 -5.91
C ALA A 42 11.28 15.48 -4.88
N SER A 43 11.24 16.12 -3.71
CA SER A 43 12.17 15.90 -2.60
C SER A 43 11.85 14.67 -1.76
N GLY A 44 10.68 14.04 -1.94
CA GLY A 44 10.25 12.87 -1.19
C GLY A 44 9.71 13.18 0.21
N ARG A 45 9.36 14.44 0.51
CA ARG A 45 8.73 14.86 1.78
C ARG A 45 7.20 14.82 1.75
N MET A 46 6.63 14.69 0.56
CA MET A 46 5.21 14.47 0.33
C MET A 46 5.02 13.35 -0.69
N ILE A 47 3.98 12.54 -0.51
CA ILE A 47 3.50 11.61 -1.52
C ILE A 47 2.07 11.98 -1.93
N ILE A 48 1.68 11.55 -3.13
CA ILE A 48 0.31 11.57 -3.61
C ILE A 48 0.02 10.14 -4.09
N PRO A 49 -0.61 9.29 -3.25
CA PRO A 49 -0.93 7.91 -3.61
C PRO A 49 -2.08 7.94 -4.62
N ALA A 50 -1.74 7.77 -5.91
CA ALA A 50 -2.67 7.95 -7.02
C ALA A 50 -2.38 6.94 -8.13
N ASN A 51 -2.73 5.69 -7.88
CA ASN A 51 -2.55 4.63 -8.88
C ASN A 51 -3.36 4.98 -10.13
N VAL A 52 -2.74 4.79 -11.30
CA VAL A 52 -3.34 5.12 -12.61
C VAL A 52 -4.66 4.39 -12.90
N HIS A 53 -4.94 3.29 -12.21
CA HIS A 53 -6.16 2.50 -12.37
C HIS A 53 -7.30 2.89 -11.42
N HIS A 54 -7.07 3.80 -10.45
CA HIS A 54 -8.11 4.25 -9.52
C HIS A 54 -8.89 5.45 -10.07
N ALA A 55 -9.86 5.17 -10.94
CA ALA A 55 -10.56 6.20 -11.73
C ALA A 55 -11.37 7.23 -10.89
N HIS A 56 -11.89 6.85 -9.73
CA HIS A 56 -12.76 7.68 -8.90
C HIS A 56 -12.02 8.49 -7.81
N LEU A 57 -10.70 8.35 -7.76
CA LEU A 57 -9.85 8.99 -6.75
C LEU A 57 -9.95 10.52 -6.81
N LYS A 58 -10.14 11.13 -5.65
CA LYS A 58 -9.84 12.55 -5.39
C LYS A 58 -8.43 12.61 -4.78
N PRO A 59 -7.41 13.09 -5.52
CA PRO A 59 -6.03 13.03 -5.06
C PRO A 59 -5.82 13.80 -3.75
N ILE A 60 -5.05 13.22 -2.82
CA ILE A 60 -4.64 13.87 -1.58
C ILE A 60 -3.11 13.90 -1.47
N GLY A 61 -2.58 14.91 -0.77
CA GLY A 61 -1.16 14.99 -0.42
C GLY A 61 -0.92 14.52 1.01
N ILE A 62 0.04 13.63 1.21
CA ILE A 62 0.49 13.17 2.53
C ILE A 62 1.93 13.64 2.73
N GLY A 63 2.12 14.63 3.60
CA GLY A 63 3.43 15.21 3.91
C GLY A 63 3.31 16.36 4.91
N ALA A 64 4.42 16.73 5.55
CA ALA A 64 4.42 17.69 6.67
C ALA A 64 3.92 19.10 6.29
N ALA A 65 3.98 19.47 5.00
CA ALA A 65 3.48 20.75 4.50
C ALA A 65 1.95 20.80 4.34
N ALA A 66 1.27 19.65 4.30
CA ALA A 66 -0.19 19.55 4.21
C ALA A 66 -0.81 19.30 5.59
N ARG A 67 -2.15 19.39 5.70
CA ARG A 67 -2.85 18.98 6.93
C ARG A 67 -2.56 17.51 7.28
N CYS A 68 -2.59 17.18 8.57
CA CYS A 68 -2.54 15.80 9.03
C CYS A 68 -3.66 14.97 8.37
N LYS A 69 -3.36 13.73 8.01
CA LYS A 69 -4.26 12.79 7.34
C LYS A 69 -4.54 11.58 8.24
N VAL A 70 -5.75 11.04 8.19
CA VAL A 70 -6.19 9.91 9.00
C VAL A 70 -6.60 8.74 8.12
N ASN A 71 -6.14 7.55 8.46
CA ASN A 71 -6.51 6.31 7.79
C ASN A 71 -7.56 5.53 8.61
N ALA A 72 -8.54 4.93 7.92
CA ALA A 72 -9.46 3.96 8.52
C ALA A 72 -9.18 2.54 7.98
N ASN A 73 -9.13 1.55 8.88
CA ASN A 73 -8.97 0.14 8.50
C ASN A 73 -10.34 -0.53 8.40
N ILE A 74 -10.61 -1.16 7.26
CA ILE A 74 -11.75 -2.05 7.02
C ILE A 74 -11.23 -3.43 6.60
N GLY A 75 -12.14 -4.35 6.28
CA GLY A 75 -11.76 -5.68 5.79
C GLY A 75 -12.67 -6.77 6.34
N SER A 76 -12.79 -7.82 5.54
CA SER A 76 -13.49 -9.05 5.88
C SER A 76 -12.59 -10.02 6.67
N SER A 77 -13.23 -10.94 7.39
CA SER A 77 -12.55 -12.05 8.05
C SER A 77 -13.30 -13.36 7.77
N SER A 78 -12.66 -14.50 8.04
CA SER A 78 -13.30 -15.82 7.92
C SER A 78 -14.54 -15.99 8.80
N ALA A 79 -14.68 -15.18 9.86
CA ALA A 79 -15.82 -15.23 10.79
C ALA A 79 -16.99 -14.29 10.41
N ALA A 80 -16.73 -13.24 9.63
CA ALA A 80 -17.73 -12.28 9.20
C ALA A 80 -17.32 -11.70 7.84
N SER A 81 -18.10 -12.01 6.80
CA SER A 81 -17.79 -11.62 5.43
C SER A 81 -19.06 -11.41 4.63
N ASP A 82 -19.33 -10.16 4.26
CA ASP A 82 -20.33 -9.79 3.27
C ASP A 82 -19.80 -8.55 2.53
N LEU A 83 -19.74 -8.62 1.20
CA LEU A 83 -19.37 -7.51 0.33
C LEU A 83 -20.11 -6.23 0.71
N GLN A 84 -21.41 -6.34 0.99
CA GLN A 84 -22.23 -5.18 1.34
C GLN A 84 -21.88 -4.59 2.70
N GLN A 85 -21.32 -5.39 3.63
CA GLN A 85 -20.82 -4.87 4.90
C GLN A 85 -19.55 -4.06 4.69
N GLU A 86 -18.61 -4.52 3.86
CA GLU A 86 -17.37 -3.78 3.61
C GLU A 86 -17.63 -2.46 2.88
N LEU A 87 -18.54 -2.46 1.90
CA LEU A 87 -18.97 -1.22 1.24
C LEU A 87 -19.66 -0.25 2.20
N ARG A 88 -20.46 -0.75 3.16
CA ARG A 88 -21.03 0.10 4.22
C ARG A 88 -19.94 0.71 5.10
N LYS A 89 -18.93 -0.07 5.52
CA LYS A 89 -17.80 0.43 6.33
C LYS A 89 -17.01 1.50 5.57
N LEU A 90 -16.73 1.28 4.28
CA LEU A 90 -16.07 2.25 3.41
C LEU A 90 -16.82 3.59 3.39
N ARG A 91 -18.13 3.55 3.10
CA ARG A 91 -18.97 4.75 3.04
C ARG A 91 -18.99 5.50 4.37
N VAL A 92 -19.16 4.78 5.49
CA VAL A 92 -19.15 5.38 6.83
C VAL A 92 -17.79 6.02 7.15
N ALA A 93 -16.67 5.37 6.80
CA ALA A 93 -15.34 5.90 7.04
C ALA A 93 -15.11 7.22 6.26
N ILE A 94 -15.48 7.25 4.97
CA ILE A 94 -15.37 8.46 4.14
C ILE A 94 -16.30 9.57 4.65
N GLU A 95 -17.55 9.24 4.99
CA GLU A 95 -18.53 10.20 5.53
C GLU A 95 -18.02 10.88 6.81
N HIS A 96 -17.28 10.15 7.65
CA HIS A 96 -16.72 10.65 8.91
C HIS A 96 -15.29 11.20 8.77
N GLY A 97 -14.79 11.38 7.54
CA GLY A 97 -13.57 12.13 7.27
C GLY A 97 -12.27 11.31 7.27
N ALA A 98 -12.33 9.99 7.02
CA ALA A 98 -11.11 9.24 6.70
C ALA A 98 -10.51 9.75 5.39
N ASP A 99 -9.23 10.14 5.42
CA ASP A 99 -8.49 10.62 4.25
C ASP A 99 -7.99 9.46 3.39
N THR A 100 -7.76 8.29 3.98
CA THR A 100 -7.45 7.04 3.28
C THR A 100 -8.18 5.88 3.94
N VAL A 101 -8.34 4.79 3.21
CA VAL A 101 -8.88 3.54 3.76
C VAL A 101 -7.96 2.39 3.40
N MET A 102 -7.72 1.46 4.33
CA MET A 102 -7.04 0.21 4.02
C MET A 102 -8.02 -0.96 4.02
N ASP A 103 -7.97 -1.76 2.97
CA ASP A 103 -8.58 -3.08 2.92
C ASP A 103 -7.61 -4.12 3.51
N LEU A 104 -7.94 -4.59 4.72
CA LEU A 104 -7.17 -5.61 5.45
C LEU A 104 -7.87 -6.97 5.44
N SER A 105 -8.69 -7.23 4.42
CA SER A 105 -9.43 -8.48 4.24
C SER A 105 -8.51 -9.70 4.24
N THR A 106 -8.92 -10.75 4.96
CA THR A 106 -8.18 -12.03 5.03
C THR A 106 -9.05 -13.26 4.76
N GLY A 107 -10.27 -13.07 4.27
CA GLY A 107 -11.20 -14.17 4.00
C GLY A 107 -12.33 -13.78 3.06
N GLY A 108 -13.08 -14.77 2.58
CA GLY A 108 -14.06 -14.57 1.52
C GLY A 108 -13.39 -14.31 0.16
N ASP A 109 -14.15 -13.75 -0.78
CA ASP A 109 -13.62 -13.36 -2.08
C ASP A 109 -12.91 -11.99 -1.98
N ILE A 110 -11.66 -12.01 -1.54
CA ILE A 110 -10.81 -10.83 -1.33
C ILE A 110 -10.73 -9.98 -2.61
N ASN A 111 -10.65 -10.61 -3.78
CA ASN A 111 -10.56 -9.88 -5.05
C ASN A 111 -11.86 -9.15 -5.37
N ALA A 112 -13.01 -9.82 -5.30
CA ALA A 112 -14.30 -9.19 -5.56
C ALA A 112 -14.60 -8.05 -4.57
N ILE A 113 -14.27 -8.24 -3.29
CA ILE A 113 -14.44 -7.22 -2.25
C ILE A 113 -13.59 -5.99 -2.56
N ARG A 114 -12.30 -6.18 -2.83
CA ARG A 114 -11.39 -5.05 -3.07
C ARG A 114 -11.71 -4.30 -4.35
N ILE A 115 -12.07 -4.99 -5.43
CA ILE A 115 -12.48 -4.34 -6.68
C ILE A 115 -13.69 -3.42 -6.42
N ALA A 116 -14.71 -3.92 -5.73
CA ALA A 116 -15.88 -3.10 -5.39
C ALA A 116 -15.54 -1.92 -4.46
N ILE A 117 -14.61 -2.10 -3.50
CA ILE A 117 -14.12 -1.03 -2.64
C ILE A 117 -13.45 0.07 -3.47
N ILE A 118 -12.57 -0.30 -4.41
CA ILE A 118 -11.84 0.66 -5.26
C ILE A 118 -12.81 1.38 -6.21
N GLU A 119 -13.78 0.67 -6.78
CA GLU A 119 -14.81 1.28 -7.64
C GLU A 119 -15.68 2.31 -6.91
N GLU A 120 -15.97 2.12 -5.62
CA GLU A 120 -16.79 3.05 -4.83
C GLU A 120 -15.98 4.12 -4.07
N SER A 121 -14.65 3.95 -3.95
CA SER A 121 -13.83 4.86 -3.17
C SER A 121 -13.54 6.15 -3.92
N SER A 122 -13.60 7.26 -3.18
CA SER A 122 -13.04 8.54 -3.66
C SER A 122 -11.75 8.93 -2.94
N VAL A 123 -11.30 8.12 -1.99
CA VAL A 123 -10.07 8.30 -1.20
C VAL A 123 -9.08 7.18 -1.52
N PRO A 124 -7.76 7.38 -1.34
CA PRO A 124 -6.78 6.34 -1.61
C PRO A 124 -7.05 5.04 -0.83
N ILE A 125 -6.93 3.91 -1.52
CA ILE A 125 -7.06 2.57 -0.96
C ILE A 125 -5.69 1.94 -0.76
N GLY A 126 -5.44 1.50 0.47
CA GLY A 126 -4.24 0.77 0.85
C GLY A 126 -4.47 -0.70 1.12
N THR A 127 -3.42 -1.51 1.01
CA THR A 127 -3.46 -2.95 1.34
C THR A 127 -2.20 -3.42 2.05
N VAL A 128 -2.21 -4.68 2.47
CA VAL A 128 -1.04 -5.42 2.95
C VAL A 128 -0.92 -6.71 2.10
N PRO A 129 -0.18 -6.70 0.97
CA PRO A 129 -0.20 -7.78 -0.02
C PRO A 129 0.06 -9.19 0.53
N ILE A 130 0.93 -9.32 1.54
CA ILE A 130 1.24 -10.59 2.21
C ILE A 130 0.01 -11.29 2.79
N TYR A 131 -1.06 -10.56 3.16
CA TYR A 131 -2.28 -11.18 3.70
C TYR A 131 -3.01 -12.00 2.65
N GLN A 132 -3.16 -11.47 1.44
CA GLN A 132 -3.78 -12.20 0.33
C GLN A 132 -2.87 -13.32 -0.16
N ALA A 133 -1.56 -13.07 -0.28
CA ALA A 133 -0.61 -14.08 -0.74
C ALA A 133 -0.66 -15.35 0.13
N VAL A 134 -0.67 -15.19 1.46
CA VAL A 134 -0.83 -16.33 2.38
C VAL A 134 -2.22 -16.97 2.29
N ALA A 135 -3.28 -16.17 2.12
CA ALA A 135 -4.63 -16.70 1.99
C ALA A 135 -4.81 -17.56 0.72
N GLU A 136 -4.16 -17.21 -0.38
CA GLU A 136 -4.23 -17.95 -1.66
C GLU A 136 -3.33 -19.19 -1.66
N VAL A 137 -2.12 -19.10 -1.10
CA VAL A 137 -1.21 -20.25 -1.01
C VAL A 137 -1.67 -21.27 0.05
N GLY A 138 -2.31 -20.79 1.12
CA GLY A 138 -2.86 -21.63 2.19
C GLY A 138 -1.89 -21.92 3.34
N SER A 139 -0.58 -21.84 3.11
CA SER A 139 0.45 -21.94 4.14
C SER A 139 1.59 -20.95 3.94
N VAL A 140 2.28 -20.57 5.02
CA VAL A 140 3.41 -19.64 4.95
C VAL A 140 4.64 -20.36 4.39
N GLU A 141 4.76 -21.66 4.62
CA GLU A 141 5.90 -22.49 4.26
C GLU A 141 6.03 -22.71 2.74
N GLU A 142 4.90 -22.65 2.04
CA GLU A 142 4.79 -22.80 0.59
C GLU A 142 4.91 -21.47 -0.16
N LEU A 143 4.74 -20.33 0.54
CA LEU A 143 4.83 -19.00 -0.06
C LEU A 143 6.20 -18.79 -0.70
N SER A 144 6.22 -18.36 -1.96
CA SER A 144 7.43 -17.95 -2.67
C SER A 144 7.53 -16.43 -2.79
N ALA A 145 8.73 -15.94 -3.14
CA ALA A 145 8.90 -14.53 -3.49
C ALA A 145 8.06 -14.15 -4.72
N GLN A 146 7.89 -15.07 -5.68
CA GLN A 146 7.09 -14.83 -6.87
C GLN A 146 5.61 -14.65 -6.54
N ASP A 147 5.06 -15.46 -5.64
CA ASP A 147 3.66 -15.32 -5.20
C ASP A 147 3.41 -13.92 -4.60
N LEU A 148 4.39 -13.38 -3.84
CA LEU A 148 4.28 -12.02 -3.31
C LEU A 148 4.28 -10.96 -4.40
N LEU A 149 5.19 -11.06 -5.36
CA LEU A 149 5.27 -10.11 -6.48
C LEU A 149 4.03 -10.18 -7.38
N ASP A 150 3.49 -11.39 -7.60
CA ASP A 150 2.28 -11.61 -8.38
C ASP A 150 1.05 -10.95 -7.71
N ILE A 151 0.94 -11.06 -6.37
CA ILE A 151 -0.13 -10.37 -5.63
C ILE A 151 0.05 -8.85 -5.65
N VAL A 152 1.28 -8.33 -5.54
CA VAL A 152 1.55 -6.89 -5.68
C VAL A 152 1.10 -6.40 -7.06
N GLU A 153 1.51 -7.08 -8.14
CA GLU A 153 1.14 -6.72 -9.51
C GLU A 153 -0.37 -6.83 -9.74
N LEU A 154 -1.02 -7.88 -9.21
CA LEU A 154 -2.47 -8.06 -9.27
C LEU A 154 -3.20 -6.88 -8.62
N GLN A 155 -2.82 -6.52 -7.40
CA GLN A 155 -3.44 -5.42 -6.66
C GLN A 155 -3.15 -4.05 -7.31
N ALA A 156 -1.95 -3.88 -7.88
CA ALA A 156 -1.60 -2.68 -8.62
C ALA A 156 -2.53 -2.51 -9.85
N LYS A 157 -2.81 -3.59 -10.59
CA LYS A 157 -3.76 -3.58 -11.71
C LYS A 157 -5.21 -3.32 -11.30
N GLN A 158 -5.58 -3.66 -10.08
CA GLN A 158 -6.92 -3.38 -9.53
C GLN A 158 -7.10 -1.92 -9.10
N GLY A 159 -6.01 -1.15 -8.95
CA GLY A 159 -6.07 0.26 -8.55
C GLY A 159 -5.76 0.53 -7.08
N VAL A 160 -5.07 -0.37 -6.39
CA VAL A 160 -4.56 -0.08 -5.03
C VAL A 160 -3.54 1.05 -5.09
N ASP A 161 -3.72 2.11 -4.31
CA ASP A 161 -2.89 3.31 -4.37
C ASP A 161 -1.60 3.21 -3.57
N TYR A 162 -1.63 2.44 -2.48
CA TYR A 162 -0.43 2.19 -1.68
C TYR A 162 -0.42 0.81 -1.04
N MET A 163 0.77 0.27 -0.84
CA MET A 163 0.96 -1.06 -0.27
C MET A 163 1.87 -1.02 0.93
N THR A 164 1.42 -1.61 2.03
CA THR A 164 2.27 -1.81 3.19
C THR A 164 3.14 -3.04 3.00
N VAL A 165 4.45 -2.82 2.94
CA VAL A 165 5.46 -3.85 2.64
C VAL A 165 6.48 -3.88 3.78
N HIS A 166 6.60 -5.03 4.43
CA HIS A 166 7.46 -5.22 5.60
C HIS A 166 8.88 -5.67 5.18
N ALA A 167 9.50 -4.94 4.24
CA ALA A 167 10.83 -5.25 3.73
C ALA A 167 11.96 -5.00 4.75
N GLY A 168 11.68 -4.24 5.82
CA GLY A 168 12.65 -3.96 6.89
C GLY A 168 12.80 -5.08 7.93
N VAL A 169 11.96 -6.13 7.90
CA VAL A 169 12.06 -7.26 8.81
C VAL A 169 13.16 -8.19 8.32
N LEU A 170 14.39 -7.95 8.74
CA LEU A 170 15.56 -8.75 8.35
C LEU A 170 15.76 -9.96 9.25
N LYS A 171 16.34 -11.03 8.70
CA LYS A 171 16.65 -12.25 9.44
C LYS A 171 17.49 -11.98 10.69
N ASP A 172 18.48 -11.08 10.58
CA ASP A 172 19.41 -10.77 11.66
C ASP A 172 18.78 -9.94 12.81
N VAL A 173 17.61 -9.30 12.59
CA VAL A 173 16.90 -8.58 13.66
C VAL A 173 15.93 -9.47 14.44
N LEU A 174 15.57 -10.66 13.91
CA LEU A 174 14.64 -11.57 14.60
C LEU A 174 15.08 -11.96 16.02
N PRO A 175 16.37 -12.26 16.30
CA PRO A 175 16.84 -12.57 17.65
C PRO A 175 16.55 -11.46 18.67
N LEU A 176 16.51 -10.19 18.24
CA LEU A 176 16.26 -9.04 19.11
C LEU A 176 14.82 -9.02 19.65
N THR A 177 13.90 -9.75 19.02
CA THR A 177 12.49 -9.80 19.42
C THR A 177 12.21 -10.83 20.51
N ARG A 178 13.13 -11.77 20.77
CA ARG A 178 12.94 -12.89 21.71
C ARG A 178 12.71 -12.47 23.16
N GLN A 179 13.28 -11.33 23.56
CA GLN A 179 13.16 -10.82 24.93
C GLN A 179 12.00 -9.82 25.10
N ARG A 180 11.24 -9.53 24.03
CA ARG A 180 10.10 -8.64 24.13
C ARG A 180 8.97 -9.33 24.88
N VAL A 181 8.31 -8.56 25.77
CA VAL A 181 7.14 -9.03 26.52
C VAL A 181 6.01 -9.48 25.59
N THR A 182 5.81 -8.79 24.46
CA THR A 182 4.72 -9.02 23.51
C THR A 182 5.19 -9.57 22.15
N GLY A 183 6.47 -9.89 22.00
CA GLY A 183 7.03 -10.42 20.76
C GLY A 183 6.89 -9.48 19.55
N ILE A 184 6.48 -10.05 18.41
CA ILE A 184 6.16 -9.34 17.16
C ILE A 184 4.64 -9.24 17.07
N VAL A 185 4.10 -8.02 17.14
CA VAL A 185 2.65 -7.75 17.10
C VAL A 185 2.13 -7.35 15.72
N SER A 186 3.05 -7.02 14.79
CA SER A 186 2.72 -6.81 13.38
C SER A 186 2.39 -8.16 12.74
N ARG A 187 1.16 -8.32 12.20
CA ARG A 187 0.75 -9.56 11.51
C ARG A 187 1.62 -9.82 10.28
N GLY A 188 1.87 -8.81 9.46
CA GLY A 188 2.72 -8.94 8.27
C GLY A 188 4.17 -9.27 8.64
N GLY A 189 4.70 -8.59 9.65
CA GLY A 189 6.04 -8.87 10.18
C GLY A 189 6.16 -10.27 10.79
N SER A 190 5.14 -10.75 11.50
CA SER A 190 5.15 -12.11 12.09
C SER A 190 5.08 -13.20 11.03
N ILE A 191 4.32 -12.98 9.94
CA ILE A 191 4.26 -13.92 8.81
C ILE A 191 5.64 -14.06 8.16
N LEU A 192 6.32 -12.94 7.86
CA LEU A 192 7.65 -12.96 7.25
C LEU A 192 8.72 -13.52 8.19
N ALA A 193 8.62 -13.22 9.49
CA ALA A 193 9.50 -13.82 10.49
C ALA A 193 9.37 -15.35 10.49
N HIS A 194 8.14 -15.87 10.49
CA HIS A 194 7.88 -17.31 10.40
C HIS A 194 8.41 -17.90 9.08
N TRP A 195 8.14 -17.23 7.95
CA TRP A 195 8.65 -17.62 6.63
C TRP A 195 10.18 -17.77 6.63
N MET A 196 10.90 -16.78 7.13
CA MET A 196 12.37 -16.81 7.19
C MET A 196 12.90 -17.93 8.09
N LEU A 197 12.22 -18.20 9.20
CA LEU A 197 12.61 -19.28 10.12
C LEU A 197 12.44 -20.66 9.48
N VAL A 198 11.34 -20.89 8.75
CA VAL A 198 11.10 -22.19 8.10
C VAL A 198 11.99 -22.37 6.87
N ARG A 199 12.15 -21.34 6.05
CA ARG A 199 12.90 -21.43 4.79
C ARG A 199 14.42 -21.29 4.99
N GLY A 200 14.85 -20.73 6.13
CA GLY A 200 16.25 -20.44 6.41
C GLY A 200 16.83 -19.32 5.53
N GLN A 201 15.99 -18.55 4.84
CA GLN A 201 16.36 -17.52 3.86
C GLN A 201 16.14 -16.11 4.42
N GLU A 202 16.67 -15.09 3.72
CA GLU A 202 16.40 -13.68 4.02
C GLU A 202 15.01 -13.27 3.52
N ASN A 203 14.46 -12.19 4.07
CA ASN A 203 13.16 -11.64 3.71
C ASN A 203 13.02 -11.44 2.18
N PRO A 204 12.03 -12.08 1.53
CA PRO A 204 11.88 -12.02 0.08
C PRO A 204 11.54 -10.62 -0.43
N LEU A 205 10.84 -9.80 0.37
CA LEU A 205 10.54 -8.41 0.01
C LEU A 205 11.76 -7.50 0.09
N TYR A 206 12.77 -7.89 0.88
CA TYR A 206 14.06 -7.21 0.93
C TYR A 206 14.95 -7.62 -0.25
N THR A 207 15.06 -8.92 -0.53
CA THR A 207 15.93 -9.41 -1.61
C THR A 207 15.40 -9.09 -3.01
N HIS A 208 14.07 -8.93 -3.16
CA HIS A 208 13.38 -8.55 -4.40
C HIS A 208 12.82 -7.12 -4.36
N PHE A 209 13.44 -6.24 -3.57
CA PHE A 209 12.95 -4.86 -3.44
C PHE A 209 12.98 -4.09 -4.77
N ASP A 210 13.99 -4.36 -5.62
CA ASP A 210 14.08 -3.72 -6.95
C ASP A 210 12.95 -4.18 -7.89
N ASP A 211 12.57 -5.46 -7.85
CA ASP A 211 11.46 -6.02 -8.61
C ASP A 211 10.12 -5.40 -8.16
N LEU A 212 9.94 -5.24 -6.84
CA LEU A 212 8.81 -4.54 -6.24
C LEU A 212 8.71 -3.09 -6.72
N LEU A 213 9.83 -2.36 -6.72
CA LEU A 213 9.88 -0.97 -7.20
C LEU A 213 9.53 -0.88 -8.69
N GLU A 214 9.92 -1.86 -9.50
CA GLU A 214 9.58 -1.88 -10.92
C GLU A 214 8.05 -2.00 -11.13
N ILE A 215 7.38 -2.87 -10.36
CA ILE A 215 5.93 -3.00 -10.37
C ILE A 215 5.27 -1.66 -9.98
N CYS A 216 5.66 -1.10 -8.84
CA CYS A 216 5.08 0.14 -8.33
C CYS A 216 5.27 1.32 -9.31
N ALA A 217 6.43 1.40 -9.97
CA ALA A 217 6.75 2.46 -10.92
C ALA A 217 5.86 2.47 -12.17
N ARG A 218 5.37 1.29 -12.61
CA ARG A 218 4.47 1.16 -13.78
C ARG A 218 3.05 1.62 -13.49
N HIS A 219 2.64 1.63 -12.21
CA HIS A 219 1.26 1.83 -11.79
C HIS A 219 1.04 3.08 -10.92
N ASP A 220 2.12 3.75 -10.48
CA ASP A 220 2.08 4.83 -9.48
C ASP A 220 1.55 4.37 -8.10
N VAL A 221 1.94 3.16 -7.70
CA VAL A 221 1.67 2.64 -6.35
C VAL A 221 2.71 3.21 -5.37
N SER A 222 2.25 3.84 -4.30
CA SER A 222 3.13 4.29 -3.21
C SER A 222 3.50 3.13 -2.28
N LEU A 223 4.76 3.07 -1.84
CA LEU A 223 5.19 2.12 -0.83
C LEU A 223 5.03 2.72 0.58
N SER A 224 4.26 2.03 1.43
CA SER A 224 4.24 2.23 2.87
C SER A 224 5.17 1.18 3.49
N LEU A 225 6.37 1.58 3.92
CA LEU A 225 7.31 0.61 4.50
C LEU A 225 6.82 0.25 5.91
N GLY A 226 6.41 -1.01 6.09
CA GLY A 226 5.81 -1.52 7.33
C GLY A 226 6.82 -1.68 8.46
N ASP A 227 6.29 -1.65 9.69
CA ASP A 227 7.00 -1.67 10.98
C ASP A 227 6.95 -3.00 11.74
#